data_AF-A0A316TI14-F1
#
_entry.id   AF-A0A316TI14-F1
#
_cell.length_a   1.000
_cell.length_b   1.000
_cell.length_c   1.000
_cell.angle_alpha   90.00
_cell.angle_beta   90.00
_cell.angle_gamma   90.00
#
_symmetry.space_group_name_H-M   'P 1'
#
loop_
_entity.id
_entity.type
_entity.pdbx_description
1 polymer ?
#
loop_
_entity_poly.entity_id
_entity_poly.type
_entity_poly.pdbx_seq_one_letter_code
_entity_poly.pdbx_strand_id
1 'polypeptide(L)' 'MGKFLLVVLVFAVVTYLVTRALQQRGPGERPTLQRPKPPRRPSPPPRMVAPDDDEDFLRDLDRKRLNPPDDA' A
#
# COMPACT_ATOMS: atom_id res chain seq x y z
N MET A 1 -9.93 -37.10 7.29
CA MET A 1 -10.40 -35.72 7.00
C MET A 1 -9.98 -34.67 8.03
N GLY A 2 -10.03 -34.91 9.35
CA GLY A 2 -9.65 -33.87 10.35
C GLY A 2 -8.20 -33.37 10.29
N LYS A 3 -7.25 -34.25 9.91
CA LYS A 3 -5.82 -33.90 9.75
C LYS A 3 -5.59 -32.83 8.68
N PHE A 4 -6.35 -32.89 7.59
CA PHE A 4 -6.28 -31.90 6.51
C PHE A 4 -6.76 -30.53 7.00
N LEU A 5 -7.87 -30.50 7.74
CA LEU A 5 -8.39 -29.27 8.33
C LEU A 5 -7.40 -28.64 9.31
N LEU A 6 -6.71 -29.48 10.10
CA LEU A 6 -5.67 -29.04 11.03
C LEU A 6 -4.47 -28.42 10.29
N VAL A 7 -4.01 -29.05 9.20
CA VAL A 7 -2.92 -28.50 8.38
C VAL A 7 -3.30 -27.14 7.78
N VAL A 8 -4.51 -27.02 7.23
CA VAL A 8 -5.01 -25.75 6.67
C VAL A 8 -5.10 -24.68 7.76
N LEU A 9 -5.61 -25.02 8.95
CA LEU A 9 -5.72 -24.08 10.07
C LEU A 9 -4.34 -23.59 10.51
N VAL A 10 -3.37 -24.50 10.68
CA VAL A 10 -2.00 -24.15 11.05
C VAL A 10 -1.38 -23.24 9.99
N PHE A 11 -1.53 -23.58 8.71
CA PHE A 11 -1.01 -22.78 7.61
C PHE A 11 -1.62 -21.37 7.56
N ALA A 12 -2.93 -21.26 7.78
CA ALA A 12 -3.64 -19.97 7.85
C ALA A 12 -3.12 -19.11 9.02
N VAL A 13 -2.92 -19.70 10.19
CA VAL A 13 -2.39 -19.00 11.37
C VAL A 13 -0.97 -18.51 11.12
N VAL A 14 -0.09 -19.36 10.58
CA VAL A 14 1.30 -18.98 10.26
C VAL A 14 1.32 -17.83 9.26
N THR A 15 0.57 -17.95 8.16
CA THR A 15 0.49 -16.90 7.13
C THR A 15 -0.05 -15.58 7.69
N TYR A 16 -1.08 -15.65 8.55
CA TYR A 16 -1.63 -14.48 9.23
C TYR A 16 -0.59 -13.80 10.14
N LEU A 17 0.17 -14.58 10.93
CA LEU A 17 1.18 -14.00 11.82
C LEU A 17 2.33 -13.37 11.04
N VAL A 18 2.78 -14.02 9.95
CA VAL A 18 3.84 -13.47 9.08
C VAL A 18 3.39 -12.17 8.43
N THR A 19 2.20 -12.18 7.80
CA THR A 19 1.64 -10.95 7.20
C THR A 19 1.51 -9.89 8.28
N ARG A 20 0.84 -10.16 9.40
CA ARG A 20 0.67 -9.25 10.54
C ARG A 20 1.98 -8.66 11.06
N ALA A 21 3.04 -9.44 11.16
CA ALA A 21 4.35 -8.98 11.61
C ALA A 21 5.01 -8.05 10.58
N LEU A 22 4.83 -8.31 9.28
CA LEU A 22 5.28 -7.42 8.21
C LEU A 22 4.47 -6.11 8.19
N GLN A 23 3.14 -6.18 8.36
CA GLN A 23 2.27 -5.00 8.48
C GLN A 23 2.70 -4.08 9.63
N GLN A 24 3.06 -4.68 10.77
CA GLN A 24 3.52 -3.94 11.96
C GLN A 24 4.86 -3.25 11.75
N ARG A 25 5.70 -3.75 10.84
CA ARG A 25 7.04 -3.21 10.54
C ARG A 25 7.03 -2.20 9.39
N GLY A 26 5.99 -2.17 8.56
CA GLY A 26 5.80 -1.18 7.50
C GLY A 26 5.02 0.06 7.96
N PRO A 27 5.24 1.27 7.39
CA PRO A 27 4.48 2.49 7.74
C PRO A 27 3.00 2.49 7.35
N GLY A 28 2.42 1.38 6.93
CA GLY A 28 1.13 1.42 6.24
C GLY A 28 0.41 0.11 6.14
N GLU A 29 -0.21 -0.34 7.22
CA GLU A 29 -1.39 -1.19 7.07
C GLU A 29 -2.53 -0.73 7.97
N ARG A 30 -3.36 0.12 7.38
CA ARG A 30 -4.76 0.25 7.76
C ARG A 30 -5.46 -0.97 7.18
N PRO A 31 -6.13 -1.81 8.00
CA PRO A 31 -6.99 -2.85 7.47
C PRO A 31 -8.11 -2.17 6.68
N THR A 32 -8.32 -2.54 5.42
CA THR A 32 -9.50 -2.20 4.63
C THR A 32 -10.71 -2.97 5.14
N LEU A 33 -11.08 -2.72 6.39
CA LEU A 33 -12.44 -2.85 6.86
C LEU A 33 -13.08 -1.48 6.62
N GLN A 34 -14.22 -1.46 5.94
CA GLN A 34 -15.05 -0.27 5.74
C GLN A 34 -15.09 0.56 7.04
N ARG A 35 -14.39 1.70 7.09
CA ARG A 35 -14.44 2.64 8.20
C ARG A 35 -14.34 4.07 7.65
N PRO A 36 -15.17 5.02 8.13
CA PRO A 36 -15.23 6.38 7.60
C PRO A 36 -13.86 7.08 7.62
N LYS A 37 -13.65 7.93 6.62
CA LYS A 37 -12.46 8.73 6.33
C LYS A 37 -11.74 9.19 7.60
N PRO A 38 -10.48 8.78 7.85
CA PRO A 38 -9.74 9.22 9.03
C PRO A 38 -9.25 10.67 8.85
N PRO A 39 -9.13 11.44 9.95
CA PRO A 39 -8.58 12.79 9.90
C PRO A 39 -7.14 12.78 9.37
N ARG A 40 -6.78 13.83 8.63
CA ARG A 40 -5.45 14.05 8.03
C ARG A 40 -4.37 13.78 9.08
N ARG A 41 -3.57 12.71 8.90
CA ARG A 41 -2.33 12.53 9.67
C ARG A 41 -1.30 13.55 9.17
N PRO A 42 -0.43 14.08 10.05
CA PRO A 42 0.73 14.85 9.63
C PRO A 42 1.60 14.02 8.67
N SER A 43 2.17 14.69 7.67
CA SER A 43 2.95 14.06 6.60
C SER A 43 4.03 13.13 7.17
N PRO A 44 4.23 11.92 6.63
CA PRO A 44 5.40 11.13 6.96
C PRO A 44 6.68 11.95 6.70
N PRO A 45 7.76 11.70 7.46
CA PRO A 45 9.04 12.38 7.23
C PRO A 45 9.47 12.18 5.77
N PRO A 46 10.09 13.19 5.14
CA PRO A 46 10.49 13.11 3.73
C PRO A 46 11.39 11.90 3.57
N ARG A 47 10.88 10.86 2.89
CA ARG A 47 11.72 9.75 2.45
C ARG A 47 12.64 10.34 1.38
N MET A 48 13.90 9.93 1.36
CA MET A 48 14.74 10.14 0.18
C MET A 48 14.12 9.29 -0.93
N VAL A 49 13.22 9.91 -1.67
CA VAL A 49 12.61 9.37 -2.88
C VAL A 49 13.55 9.79 -4.00
N ALA A 50 13.91 8.84 -4.86
CA ALA A 50 14.68 9.18 -6.04
C ALA A 50 13.81 10.09 -6.93
N PRO A 51 14.38 11.09 -7.65
CA PRO A 51 13.57 12.07 -8.40
C PRO A 51 12.58 11.48 -9.42
N ASP A 52 12.76 10.21 -9.80
CA ASP A 52 11.89 9.42 -10.67
C ASP A 52 10.69 8.76 -9.93
N ASP A 53 10.77 8.57 -8.63
CA ASP A 53 9.75 7.94 -7.78
C ASP A 53 8.84 8.96 -7.07
N ASP A 54 9.02 10.26 -7.30
CA ASP A 54 8.22 11.32 -6.68
C ASP A 54 6.79 11.36 -7.25
N GLU A 55 5.79 11.37 -6.37
CA GLU A 55 4.37 11.43 -6.78
C GLU A 55 4.06 12.66 -7.66
N ASP A 56 4.79 13.75 -7.47
CA ASP A 56 4.63 14.98 -8.25
C ASP A 56 5.16 14.82 -9.69
N PHE A 57 6.26 14.08 -9.90
CA PHE A 57 6.76 13.77 -11.24
C PHE A 57 5.78 12.90 -12.02
N LEU A 58 5.23 11.87 -11.37
CA LEU A 58 4.19 11.02 -11.98
C LEU A 58 2.95 11.83 -12.35
N ARG A 59 2.52 12.78 -11.51
CA ARG A 59 1.39 13.68 -11.80
C ARG A 59 1.65 14.58 -12.99
N ASP A 60 2.86 15.07 -13.16
CA ASP A 60 3.21 15.94 -14.30
C ASP A 60 3.23 15.16 -15.62
N LEU A 61 3.64 13.89 -15.62
CA LEU A 61 3.48 13.00 -16.78
C LEU A 61 2.01 12.77 -17.13
N ASP A 62 1.17 12.51 -16.13
CA ASP A 62 -0.26 12.34 -16.35
C ASP A 62 -0.92 13.61 -16.88
N ARG A 63 -0.53 14.80 -16.37
CA ARG A 63 -0.99 16.09 -16.91
C ARG A 63 -0.60 16.29 -18.38
N LYS A 64 0.64 15.95 -18.74
CA LYS A 64 1.12 16.07 -20.12
C LYS A 64 0.45 15.08 -21.07
N ARG A 65 0.10 13.89 -20.59
CA ARG A 65 -0.69 12.90 -21.35
C ARG A 65 -2.14 13.36 -21.56
N LEU A 66 -2.72 14.03 -20.56
CA LEU A 66 -4.11 14.47 -20.60
C LEU A 66 -4.31 15.71 -21.49
N ASN A 67 -3.36 16.65 -21.46
CA ASN A 67 -3.33 17.78 -22.38
C ASN A 67 -2.08 17.67 -23.26
N PRO A 68 -2.09 16.81 -24.29
CA PRO A 68 -1.05 16.87 -25.30
C PRO A 68 -1.10 18.29 -25.91
N PRO A 69 0.01 19.03 -25.96
CA PRO A 69 0.03 20.30 -26.69
C PRO A 69 -0.39 20.01 -28.14
N ASP A 70 -1.32 20.80 -28.67
CA ASP A 70 -1.89 20.67 -30.03
C ASP A 70 -0.88 20.95 -31.17
N ASP A 71 0.42 20.84 -30.88
CA ASP A 71 1.52 20.99 -31.83
C ASP A 71 2.10 19.61 -32.16
N ALA A 72 1.31 18.77 -32.83
CA ALA A 72 1.73 17.51 -33.46
C ALA A 72 1.76 17.65 -34.99
#